data_AF-A0A1H1AV25-F1
#
_entry.id   AF-A0A1H1AV25-F1
#
_cell.length_a   1.000
_cell.length_b   1.000
_cell.length_c   1.000
_cell.angle_alpha   90.00
_cell.angle_beta   90.00
_cell.angle_gamma   90.00
#
_symmetry.space_group_name_H-M   'P 1'
#
loop_
_entity.id
_entity.type
_entity.pdbx_description
1 polymer ?
#
loop_
_entity_poly.entity_id
_entity_poly.type
_entity_poly.pdbx_seq_one_letter_code
_entity_poly.pdbx_strand_id
1 'polypeptide(L)'
;MGWSVGYDSNWKRDIGYGVPAYCDHPGCTAEIDRGLGYVCGGEPYGGEHGCGLYVCTEHSEYAGDKRDNVRLCKACRYGKHTYLATADHPDWIAHKLADESWQQWRDENPDEAAALHGAGARGGA
;
A
#
# COMPACT_ATOMS: atom_id res chain seq x y z
N MET A 1 -12.76 4.88 -16.55
CA MET A 1 -12.05 3.68 -16.08
C MET A 1 -11.21 4.08 -14.89
N GLY A 2 -11.67 3.81 -13.66
CA GLY A 2 -10.90 4.06 -12.44
C GLY A 2 -10.08 2.83 -12.08
N TRP A 3 -8.82 3.02 -11.70
CA TRP A 3 -7.97 1.92 -11.22
C TRP A 3 -8.27 1.66 -9.74
N SER A 4 -9.38 0.95 -9.48
CA SER A 4 -9.89 0.75 -8.13
C SER A 4 -9.02 -0.22 -7.31
N VAL A 5 -8.65 -1.36 -7.90
CA VAL A 5 -7.83 -2.41 -7.26
C VAL A 5 -6.90 -3.03 -8.31
N GLY A 6 -5.65 -3.27 -7.91
CA GLY A 6 -4.63 -4.04 -8.61
C GLY A 6 -3.74 -4.73 -7.58
N TYR A 7 -2.72 -5.46 -8.03
CA TYR A 7 -1.81 -6.20 -7.15
C TYR A 7 -0.35 -5.80 -7.39
N ASP A 8 0.35 -5.40 -6.32
CA ASP A 8 1.78 -5.14 -6.34
C ASP A 8 2.55 -6.44 -6.08
N SER A 9 3.31 -6.93 -7.06
CA SER A 9 4.13 -8.14 -6.90
C SER A 9 5.45 -7.90 -6.15
N ASN A 10 5.96 -6.66 -6.07
CA ASN A 10 7.15 -6.31 -5.31
C ASN A 10 6.85 -6.35 -3.81
N TRP A 11 5.72 -5.76 -3.41
CA TRP A 11 5.28 -5.70 -2.01
C TRP A 11 4.25 -6.76 -1.63
N LYS A 12 3.78 -7.55 -2.60
CA LYS A 12 2.82 -8.66 -2.45
C LYS A 12 1.53 -8.23 -1.76
N ARG A 13 0.93 -7.13 -2.22
CA ARG A 13 -0.28 -6.55 -1.61
C ARG A 13 -1.17 -5.85 -2.62
N ASP A 14 -2.44 -5.72 -2.28
CA ASP A 14 -3.39 -4.99 -3.09
C ASP A 14 -3.07 -3.49 -3.10
N ILE A 15 -3.25 -2.85 -4.25
CA ILE A 15 -2.99 -1.43 -4.52
C ILE A 15 -4.16 -0.82 -5.30
N GLY A 16 -4.32 0.50 -5.27
CA GLY A 16 -5.38 1.22 -5.99
C GLY A 16 -6.13 2.21 -5.12
N TYR A 17 -6.94 3.05 -5.76
CA TYR A 17 -7.70 4.11 -5.08
C TYR A 17 -8.81 3.56 -4.16
N GLY A 18 -9.21 2.30 -4.35
CA GLY A 18 -10.19 1.61 -3.53
C GLY A 18 -9.58 0.77 -2.41
N VAL A 19 -8.27 0.87 -2.16
CA VAL A 19 -7.56 0.08 -1.15
C VAL A 19 -7.11 0.99 -0.01
N PRO A 20 -7.89 1.10 1.09
CA PRO A 20 -7.48 1.83 2.28
C PRO A 20 -6.18 1.26 2.87
N ALA A 21 -5.32 2.14 3.36
CA ALA A 21 -4.04 1.77 3.93
C ALA A 21 -3.58 2.79 4.97
N TYR A 22 -2.60 2.37 5.77
CA TYR A 22 -1.79 3.32 6.52
C TYR A 22 -0.57 3.73 5.70
N CYS A 23 -0.06 4.93 5.99
CA CYS A 23 1.21 5.41 5.46
C CYS A 23 2.36 4.46 5.81
N ASP A 24 3.14 4.06 4.80
CA ASP A 24 4.30 3.16 4.98
C ASP A 24 5.51 3.82 5.66
N HIS A 25 5.40 5.09 6.08
CA HIS A 25 6.45 5.71 6.87
C HIS A 25 6.46 5.10 8.29
N PRO A 26 7.61 4.65 8.81
CA PRO A 26 7.68 4.01 10.13
C PRO A 26 7.05 4.85 11.24
N GLY A 27 6.07 4.27 11.93
CA GLY A 27 5.37 4.93 13.04
C GLY A 27 4.30 5.94 12.64
N CYS A 28 4.04 6.15 11.34
CA CYS A 28 2.94 6.98 10.89
C CYS A 28 1.63 6.18 10.85
N THR A 29 0.56 6.74 11.41
CA THR A 29 -0.79 6.14 11.41
C THR A 29 -1.76 6.90 10.53
N ALA A 30 -1.25 7.76 9.63
CA ALA A 30 -2.10 8.50 8.71
C ALA A 30 -2.79 7.52 7.74
N GLU A 31 -4.12 7.63 7.66
CA GLU A 31 -4.94 6.89 6.71
C GLU A 31 -4.82 7.50 5.31
N ILE A 32 -4.61 6.63 4.33
CA ILE A 32 -4.46 6.94 2.92
C ILE A 32 -5.15 5.85 2.08
N ASP A 33 -5.09 5.97 0.76
CA ASP A 33 -5.30 4.85 -0.15
C ASP A 33 -3.97 4.45 -0.82
N ARG A 34 -3.93 3.26 -1.43
CA ARG A 34 -2.78 2.81 -2.23
C ARG A 34 -2.88 3.22 -3.70
N GLY A 35 -3.45 4.40 -3.96
CA GLY A 35 -3.49 5.01 -5.28
C GLY A 35 -2.22 5.80 -5.61
N LEU A 36 -2.12 6.26 -6.86
CA LEU A 36 -0.98 7.05 -7.33
C LEU A 36 -0.83 8.38 -6.57
N GLY A 37 -1.92 8.82 -5.93
CA GLY A 37 -1.94 9.95 -5.00
C GLY A 37 -1.03 9.79 -3.79
N TYR A 38 -0.52 8.59 -3.48
CA TYR A 38 0.38 8.36 -2.35
C TYR A 38 1.63 7.53 -2.69
N VAL A 39 1.74 6.97 -3.90
CA VAL A 39 2.89 6.13 -4.27
C VAL A 39 4.19 6.94 -4.35
N CYS A 40 5.25 6.38 -3.78
CA CYS A 40 6.63 6.85 -3.93
C CYS A 40 7.17 6.41 -5.28
N GLY A 41 7.45 7.38 -6.16
CA GLY A 41 7.92 7.15 -7.53
C GLY A 41 6.92 7.60 -8.60
N GLY A 42 5.69 7.95 -8.22
CA GLY A 42 4.65 8.43 -9.14
C GLY A 42 3.93 7.35 -9.95
N GLU A 43 4.44 6.12 -9.96
CA GLU A 43 3.88 4.98 -10.68
C GLU A 43 3.75 3.75 -9.76
N PRO A 44 2.85 2.79 -10.07
CA PRO A 44 2.84 1.51 -9.38
C PRO A 44 4.24 0.88 -9.41
N TYR A 45 4.57 0.08 -8.39
CA TYR A 45 5.89 -0.54 -8.22
C TYR A 45 7.07 0.42 -7.99
N GLY A 46 6.85 1.74 -8.05
CA GLY A 46 7.86 2.76 -7.72
C GLY A 46 8.52 3.44 -8.91
N GLY A 47 8.21 3.04 -10.14
CA GLY A 47 8.82 3.61 -11.34
C GLY A 47 10.35 3.54 -11.30
N GLU A 48 11.02 4.55 -11.89
CA GLU A 48 12.49 4.60 -11.95
C GLU A 48 13.13 5.04 -10.62
N HIS A 49 12.48 5.96 -9.90
CA HIS A 49 13.11 6.69 -8.78
C HIS A 49 12.60 6.30 -7.39
N GLY A 50 11.49 5.59 -7.30
CA GLY A 50 10.79 5.30 -6.06
C GLY A 50 10.85 3.83 -5.65
N CYS A 51 10.40 3.54 -4.43
CA CYS A 51 10.37 2.18 -3.90
C CYS A 51 9.01 1.48 -4.05
N GLY A 52 7.98 2.16 -4.55
CA GLY A 52 6.63 1.58 -4.68
C GLY A 52 5.82 1.50 -3.39
N LEU A 53 6.35 2.01 -2.27
CA LEU A 53 5.60 2.19 -1.04
C LEU A 53 4.69 3.43 -1.14
N TYR A 54 3.65 3.47 -0.31
CA TYR A 54 2.64 4.50 -0.26
C TYR A 54 2.80 5.33 1.01
N VAL A 55 3.08 6.62 0.86
CA VAL A 55 3.32 7.53 1.98
C VAL A 55 2.40 8.74 1.89
N CYS A 56 1.93 9.22 3.04
CA CYS A 56 1.13 10.44 3.09
C CYS A 56 1.92 11.66 2.59
N THR A 57 1.21 12.74 2.29
CA THR A 57 1.81 13.96 1.73
C THR A 57 2.89 14.56 2.62
N GLU A 58 2.77 14.45 3.95
CA GLU A 58 3.79 14.89 4.93
C GLU A 58 5.11 14.11 4.87
N HIS A 59 5.06 12.86 4.39
CA HIS A 59 6.21 11.98 4.26
C HIS A 59 6.70 11.86 2.81
N SER A 60 6.18 12.70 1.91
CA SER A 60 6.54 12.75 0.49
C SER A 60 7.05 14.14 0.09
N GLU A 61 8.02 14.19 -0.82
CA GLU A 61 8.54 15.44 -1.40
C GLU A 61 8.77 15.27 -2.90
N TYR A 62 8.63 16.36 -3.65
CA TYR A 62 8.93 16.36 -5.09
C TYR A 62 10.45 16.28 -5.34
N ALA A 63 10.83 15.38 -6.24
CA ALA A 63 12.22 15.03 -6.48
C ALA A 63 13.04 16.11 -7.21
N GLY A 64 12.37 17.06 -7.87
CA GLY A 64 12.95 18.08 -8.76
C GLY A 64 13.18 17.54 -10.17
N ASP A 65 13.57 18.42 -11.11
CA ASP A 65 13.66 18.13 -12.54
C ASP A 65 14.59 16.95 -12.91
N LYS A 66 15.64 16.71 -12.12
CA LYS A 66 16.59 15.61 -12.37
C LYS A 66 16.01 14.21 -12.13
N ARG A 67 14.82 14.12 -11.54
CA ARG A 67 14.09 12.88 -11.23
C ARG A 67 12.61 13.07 -11.59
N ASP A 68 12.38 13.73 -12.72
CA ASP A 68 11.08 13.88 -13.38
C ASP A 68 9.97 14.51 -12.52
N ASN A 69 10.34 15.27 -11.48
CA ASN A 69 9.40 15.82 -10.51
C ASN A 69 8.41 14.78 -9.95
N VAL A 70 8.83 13.52 -9.78
CA VAL A 70 8.00 12.53 -9.09
C VAL A 70 8.01 12.80 -7.58
N ARG A 71 6.97 12.35 -6.88
CA ARG A 71 6.99 12.37 -5.41
C ARG A 71 7.77 11.18 -4.88
N LEU A 72 8.70 11.45 -3.97
CA LEU A 72 9.52 10.45 -3.30
C LEU A 72 9.33 10.52 -1.80
N CYS A 73 9.39 9.36 -1.15
CA CYS A 73 9.57 9.31 0.29
C CYS A 73 10.97 9.86 0.66
N LYS A 74 11.15 10.31 1.90
CA LYS A 74 12.44 10.83 2.39
C LYS A 74 13.59 9.83 2.14
N ALA A 75 13.37 8.54 2.33
CA ALA A 75 14.39 7.51 2.09
C ALA A 75 14.86 7.51 0.62
N CYS A 76 13.96 7.37 -0.35
CA CYS A 76 14.32 7.37 -1.78
C CYS A 76 14.93 8.72 -2.23
N ARG A 77 14.44 9.83 -1.68
CA ARG A 77 15.02 11.16 -1.96
C ARG A 77 16.50 11.21 -1.60
N TYR A 78 16.87 10.67 -0.44
CA TYR A 78 18.25 10.61 0.04
C TYR A 78 19.01 9.33 -0.35
N GLY A 79 18.49 8.51 -1.27
CA GLY A 79 19.16 7.30 -1.74
C GLY A 79 19.26 6.18 -0.71
N LYS A 80 18.29 6.09 0.21
CA LYS A 80 18.17 5.04 1.23
C LYS A 80 16.97 4.15 0.92
N HIS A 81 17.09 2.85 1.20
CA HIS A 81 15.98 1.90 1.14
C HIS A 81 15.81 1.26 2.53
N THR A 82 14.91 1.80 3.35
CA THR A 82 14.83 1.44 4.78
C THR A 82 13.41 1.21 5.30
N TYR A 83 12.38 1.38 4.47
CA TYR A 83 11.00 1.21 4.92
C TYR A 83 10.48 -0.16 4.49
N LEU A 84 9.67 -0.75 5.37
CA LEU A 84 8.88 -1.93 5.08
C LEU A 84 7.44 -1.49 4.83
N ALA A 85 6.71 -2.26 4.02
CA ALA A 85 5.28 -2.10 3.90
C ALA A 85 4.60 -2.25 5.27
N THR A 86 3.74 -1.30 5.62
CA THR A 86 2.85 -1.45 6.77
C THR A 86 1.78 -2.50 6.47
N ALA A 87 1.20 -3.03 7.55
CA ALA A 87 0.08 -3.95 7.45
C ALA A 87 -1.11 -3.35 6.68
N ASP A 88 -1.97 -4.22 6.16
CA ASP A 88 -3.23 -3.82 5.53
C ASP A 88 -4.15 -3.11 6.53
N HIS A 89 -4.94 -2.17 6.02
CA HIS A 89 -5.94 -1.49 6.81
C HIS A 89 -7.00 -2.48 7.30
N PRO A 90 -7.47 -2.38 8.56
CA PRO A 90 -8.52 -3.26 9.08
C PRO A 90 -9.77 -3.31 8.19
N ASP A 91 -10.21 -2.16 7.65
CA ASP A 91 -11.37 -2.11 6.75
C ASP A 91 -11.12 -2.86 5.43
N TRP A 92 -9.87 -2.83 4.92
CA TRP A 92 -9.52 -3.59 3.73
C TRP A 92 -9.56 -5.10 3.99
N ILE A 93 -9.01 -5.52 5.14
CA ILE A 93 -9.05 -6.91 5.57
C ILE A 93 -10.50 -7.37 5.72
N ALA A 94 -11.34 -6.58 6.39
CA ALA A 94 -12.75 -6.89 6.59
C ALA A 94 -13.50 -7.00 5.24
N HIS A 95 -13.23 -6.09 4.30
CA HIS A 95 -13.80 -6.14 2.96
C HIS A 95 -13.42 -7.43 2.22
N LYS A 96 -12.12 -7.80 2.19
CA LYS A 96 -11.66 -9.05 1.54
C LYS A 96 -12.29 -10.31 2.14
N LEU A 97 -12.58 -10.30 3.44
CA LEU A 97 -13.13 -11.46 4.14
C LEU A 97 -14.65 -11.58 4.03
N ALA A 98 -15.38 -10.47 3.92
CA ALA A 98 -16.84 -10.47 4.02
C ALA A 98 -17.57 -10.14 2.72
N ASP A 99 -16.97 -9.36 1.81
CA ASP A 99 -17.65 -8.90 0.61
C ASP A 99 -17.82 -10.04 -0.41
N GLU A 100 -18.97 -10.11 -1.06
CA GLU A 100 -19.31 -11.12 -2.05
C GLU A 100 -18.40 -11.04 -3.28
N SER A 101 -17.97 -9.83 -3.66
CA SER A 101 -17.06 -9.63 -4.79
C SER A 101 -15.68 -10.27 -4.59
N TRP A 102 -15.32 -10.58 -3.35
CA TRP A 102 -14.07 -11.25 -2.98
C TRP A 102 -14.22 -12.76 -2.73
N GLN A 103 -15.40 -13.34 -2.96
CA GLN A 103 -15.62 -14.77 -2.76
C GLN A 103 -14.66 -15.63 -3.60
N GLN A 104 -14.50 -15.29 -4.88
CA GLN A 104 -13.58 -16.03 -5.76
C GLN A 104 -12.14 -16.00 -5.23
N TRP A 105 -11.66 -14.84 -4.75
CA TRP A 105 -10.32 -14.75 -4.17
C TRP A 105 -10.16 -15.64 -2.93
N ARG A 106 -11.18 -15.71 -2.06
CA ARG A 106 -11.16 -16.58 -0.87
C ARG A 106 -11.16 -18.06 -1.25
N ASP A 107 -11.90 -18.43 -2.29
CA ASP A 107 -11.96 -19.81 -2.78
C ASP A 107 -10.62 -20.25 -3.41
N GLU A 108 -9.94 -19.32 -4.10
CA GLU A 108 -8.63 -19.56 -4.73
C GLU A 108 -7.47 -19.47 -3.72
N ASN A 109 -7.62 -18.73 -2.62
CA ASN A 109 -6.57 -18.47 -1.63
C ASN A 109 -7.03 -18.80 -0.19
N PRO A 110 -7.41 -20.06 0.10
CA PRO A 110 -7.99 -20.43 1.39
C PRO A 110 -7.03 -20.23 2.57
N ASP A 111 -5.73 -20.48 2.37
CA ASP A 111 -4.71 -20.31 3.41
C ASP A 111 -4.48 -18.83 3.76
N GLU A 112 -4.48 -17.95 2.75
CA GLU A 112 -4.34 -16.50 2.96
C GLU A 112 -5.59 -15.92 3.64
N ALA A 113 -6.79 -16.33 3.21
CA ALA A 113 -8.03 -15.95 3.86
C ALA A 113 -8.05 -16.40 5.33
N ALA A 114 -7.61 -17.63 5.62
CA ALA A 114 -7.48 -18.13 6.99
C ALA A 114 -6.45 -17.34 7.82
N ALA A 115 -5.31 -16.98 7.22
CA ALA A 115 -4.30 -16.15 7.87
C ALA A 115 -4.83 -14.75 8.23
N LEU A 116 -5.59 -14.11 7.32
CA LEU A 116 -6.24 -12.83 7.58
C LEU A 116 -7.28 -12.93 8.71
N HIS A 117 -8.09 -13.99 8.74
CA HIS A 117 -9.01 -14.27 9.85
C HIS A 117 -8.27 -14.43 11.19
N GLY A 118 -7.14 -15.14 11.20
CA GLY A 118 -6.33 -15.37 12.39
C GLY A 118 -5.51 -14.17 12.87
N ALA A 119 -5.20 -13.22 11.99
CA ALA A 119 -4.50 -11.97 12.32
C ALA A 119 -5.44 -10.95 12.97
N GLY A 120 -6.69 -10.84 12.49
CA GLY A 120 -7.71 -9.97 13.10
C GLY A 120 -8.09 -10.34 14.54
N ALA A 121 -7.92 -11.61 14.93
CA ALA A 121 -8.25 -12.10 16.26
C ALA A 121 -7.23 -11.72 17.37
N ARG A 122 -6.06 -11.17 17.02
CA ARG A 122 -4.99 -10.84 18.00
C ARG A 122 -4.84 -9.35 18.33
N GLY A 123 -5.75 -8.50 17.83
CA GLY A 123 -5.70 -7.04 18.00
C GLY A 123 -6.48 -6.48 19.19
N GLY A 124 -6.92 -7.31 20.15
CA GLY A 124 -7.67 -6.87 21.33
C GLY A 124 -7.12 -7.49 22.61
N ALA A 125 -6.19 -6.78 23.26
CA ALA A 125 -5.81 -7.00 24.65
C ALA A 125 -5.45 -5.66 25.28
#